data_AF-A0A412YIM6-F1
#
_entry.id   AF-A0A412YIM6-F1
#
_cell.length_a   1.000
_cell.length_b   1.000
_cell.length_c   1.000
_cell.angle_alpha   90.00
_cell.angle_beta   90.00
_cell.angle_gamma   90.00
#
_symmetry.space_group_name_H-M   'P 1'
#
loop_
_entity.id
_entity.type
_entity.pdbx_description
1 polymer ?
#
loop_
_entity_poly.entity_id
_entity_poly.type
_entity_poly.pdbx_seq_one_letter_code
_entity_poly.pdbx_strand_id
1 'polypeptide(L)'
;MDNTQIVLDIQDNFHKISSLSEYINEITDFRERILNEGKSETLYFRGQSDSSWDIRPSIFRNSLVSAESKIIQTAMARVPHEFKECSSSFEELTKLQHYGLPTRLLDVTMNPLVALYFACSSSEITKDKDSNDVCCDGIVYICQGYEEHEKSLKAKILSSLAKMNITSGTTLRNLKDRLDIKENYAPESFIDLIQDSIFVMPSYSNTRLIRQSGAFLITGAIKIIIDENDIWNSKVSKSIRNLNDEIDKNHILISGDAKYSILDELDFVNINESTLFPELEHQMSHIKRVGSKWVTSDSDFFVKYEHQSKVDDISKVNPKKEVSEEMIQTILNKNIVVKKAKPEIKNIILDIITFPDWDTKENIRNILVMKIKRQLKSSGCTNAKNVANAVVNELINKIQ
;
A
#
# COMPACT_ATOMS: atom_id res chain seq x y z
N MET A 1 36.02 -23.24 4.78
CA MET A 1 36.37 -21.92 4.25
C MET A 1 35.07 -21.36 3.67
N ASP A 2 34.60 -20.29 4.28
CA ASP A 2 33.22 -19.78 4.23
C ASP A 2 32.71 -19.42 2.83
N ASN A 3 31.51 -19.91 2.51
CA ASN A 3 30.67 -19.47 1.38
C ASN A 3 29.72 -18.32 1.76
N THR A 4 29.94 -17.68 2.91
CA THR A 4 29.03 -16.65 3.46
C THR A 4 29.44 -15.22 3.07
N GLN A 5 30.53 -15.05 2.32
CA GLN A 5 31.13 -13.73 2.06
C GLN A 5 30.83 -13.16 0.65
N ILE A 6 30.00 -13.82 -0.18
CA ILE A 6 29.76 -13.41 -1.58
C ILE A 6 28.39 -12.70 -1.78
N VAL A 7 27.59 -12.50 -0.72
CA VAL A 7 26.23 -11.92 -0.85
C VAL A 7 26.13 -10.47 -0.32
N LEU A 8 27.23 -9.72 -0.20
CA LEU A 8 27.18 -8.39 0.43
C LEU A 8 27.81 -7.21 -0.33
N ASP A 9 28.30 -7.37 -1.56
CA ASP A 9 28.91 -6.26 -2.32
C ASP A 9 28.33 -6.10 -3.74
N ILE A 10 27.00 -5.98 -3.83
CA ILE A 10 26.38 -5.21 -4.92
C ILE A 10 25.63 -4.07 -4.23
N GLN A 11 26.38 -3.06 -3.79
CA GLN A 11 25.85 -1.71 -3.64
C GLN A 11 25.60 -1.19 -5.06
N ASP A 12 24.49 -1.60 -5.67
CA ASP A 12 23.97 -0.83 -6.78
C ASP A 12 23.53 0.51 -6.21
N ASN A 13 24.30 1.54 -6.56
CA ASN A 13 24.02 2.93 -6.29
C ASN A 13 22.82 3.37 -7.15
N PHE A 14 21.66 2.75 -6.97
CA PHE A 14 20.43 3.24 -7.54
C PHE A 14 20.14 4.59 -6.90
N HIS A 15 20.13 5.64 -7.73
CA HIS A 15 19.71 6.96 -7.30
C HIS A 15 18.28 6.88 -6.76
N LYS A 16 18.11 7.11 -5.46
CA LYS A 16 16.81 7.14 -4.82
C LYS A 16 16.26 8.55 -4.89
N ILE A 17 15.02 8.66 -5.32
CA ILE A 17 14.33 9.94 -5.38
C ILE A 17 13.87 10.36 -4.00
N SER A 18 14.04 11.65 -3.72
CA SER A 18 13.75 12.27 -2.43
C SER A 18 12.75 13.43 -2.49
N SER A 19 12.29 13.82 -3.69
CA SER A 19 11.29 14.89 -3.88
C SER A 19 10.37 14.63 -5.08
N LEU A 20 9.23 15.31 -5.14
CA LEU A 20 8.31 15.24 -6.28
C LEU A 20 8.96 15.78 -7.56
N SER A 21 9.79 16.82 -7.46
CA SER A 21 10.46 17.41 -8.62
C SER A 21 11.45 16.46 -9.29
N GLU A 22 12.28 15.77 -8.49
CA GLU A 22 13.16 14.71 -8.98
C GLU A 22 12.36 13.61 -9.69
N TYR A 23 11.24 13.18 -9.09
CA TYR A 23 10.36 12.17 -9.69
C TYR A 23 9.80 12.58 -11.05
N ILE A 24 9.32 13.83 -11.16
CA ILE A 24 8.76 14.34 -12.42
C ILE A 24 9.84 14.41 -13.50
N ASN A 25 11.07 14.81 -13.16
CA ASN A 25 12.17 14.85 -14.11
C ASN A 25 12.48 13.46 -14.66
N GLU A 26 12.65 12.46 -13.77
CA GLU A 26 12.94 11.08 -14.17
C GLU A 26 11.83 10.47 -15.05
N ILE A 27 10.56 10.71 -14.72
CA ILE A 27 9.42 10.28 -15.53
C ILE A 27 9.40 10.97 -16.89
N THR A 28 9.73 12.26 -16.95
CA THR A 28 9.78 13.02 -18.21
C THR A 28 10.89 12.49 -19.11
N ASP A 29 12.09 12.29 -18.57
CA ASP A 29 13.24 11.73 -19.28
C ASP A 29 12.94 10.31 -19.80
N PHE A 30 12.27 9.49 -18.99
CA PHE A 30 11.82 8.16 -19.41
C PHE A 30 10.84 8.22 -20.58
N ARG A 31 9.84 9.12 -20.50
CA ARG A 31 8.85 9.32 -21.58
C ARG A 31 9.52 9.78 -22.87
N GLU A 32 10.48 10.69 -22.82
CA GLU A 32 11.20 11.18 -24.00
C GLU A 32 12.01 10.07 -24.67
N ARG A 33 12.70 9.22 -23.89
CA ARG A 33 13.41 8.06 -24.44
C ARG A 33 12.49 7.13 -25.23
N ILE A 34 11.32 6.82 -24.69
CA ILE A 34 10.35 5.93 -25.36
C ILE A 34 9.79 6.55 -26.64
N LEU A 35 9.47 7.85 -26.62
CA LEU A 35 9.00 8.55 -27.81
C LEU A 35 10.05 8.53 -28.94
N ASN A 36 11.33 8.69 -28.59
CA ASN A 36 12.44 8.64 -29.54
C ASN A 36 12.67 7.23 -30.13
N GLU A 37 12.30 6.18 -29.39
CA GLU A 37 12.33 4.79 -29.88
C GLU A 37 11.18 4.47 -30.85
N GLY A 38 10.20 5.38 -31.02
CA GLY A 38 9.07 5.21 -31.94
C GLY A 38 8.06 4.16 -31.49
N LYS A 39 8.04 3.81 -30.20
CA LYS A 39 7.07 2.85 -29.64
C LYS A 39 5.69 3.50 -29.47
N SER A 40 4.64 2.77 -29.84
CA SER A 40 3.23 3.19 -29.66
C SER A 40 2.60 2.61 -28.39
N GLU A 41 3.39 2.03 -27.49
CA GLU A 41 2.89 1.40 -26.26
C GLU A 41 2.43 2.46 -25.24
N THR A 42 1.41 2.12 -24.47
CA THR A 42 0.92 2.95 -23.37
C THR A 42 1.80 2.74 -22.14
N LEU A 43 2.02 3.81 -21.38
CA LEU A 43 2.71 3.73 -20.09
C LEU A 43 1.73 3.44 -18.96
N TYR A 44 2.07 2.44 -18.17
CA TYR A 44 1.39 2.11 -16.92
C TYR A 44 2.40 2.17 -15.78
N PHE A 45 1.91 2.52 -14.60
CA PHE A 45 2.72 2.69 -13.42
C PHE A 45 2.14 1.89 -12.27
N ARG A 46 3.02 1.39 -11.39
CA ARG A 46 2.61 0.73 -10.16
C ARG A 46 3.49 1.18 -9.00
N GLY A 47 2.88 1.86 -8.03
CA GLY A 47 3.52 2.18 -6.77
C GLY A 47 3.44 1.02 -5.78
N GLN A 48 4.54 0.69 -5.14
CA GLN A 48 4.57 -0.16 -3.95
C GLN A 48 5.33 0.55 -2.85
N SER A 49 4.78 0.50 -1.65
CA SER A 49 5.38 1.16 -0.51
C SER A 49 6.63 0.46 0.03
N ASP A 50 6.89 -0.76 -0.39
CA ASP A 50 8.07 -1.50 0.04
C ASP A 50 8.72 -2.13 -1.19
N SER A 51 9.95 -1.72 -1.48
CA SER A 51 10.73 -2.21 -2.61
C SER A 51 11.14 -3.68 -2.48
N SER A 52 11.02 -4.28 -1.29
CA SER A 52 11.28 -5.71 -1.08
C SER A 52 10.11 -6.61 -1.47
N TRP A 53 8.92 -6.05 -1.71
CA TRP A 53 7.74 -6.83 -2.07
C TRP A 53 7.82 -7.31 -3.51
N ASP A 54 7.38 -8.55 -3.73
CA ASP A 54 7.26 -9.09 -5.07
C ASP A 54 5.93 -8.73 -5.75
N ILE A 55 5.94 -8.83 -7.08
CA ILE A 55 4.84 -8.36 -7.91
C ILE A 55 3.91 -9.53 -8.20
N ARG A 56 3.01 -9.79 -7.26
CA ARG A 56 2.00 -10.85 -7.38
C ARG A 56 0.59 -10.35 -7.11
N PRO A 57 -0.38 -10.69 -7.99
CA PRO A 57 -1.79 -10.60 -7.69
C PRO A 57 -2.13 -11.27 -6.36
N SER A 58 -3.13 -10.74 -5.67
CA SER A 58 -3.52 -11.19 -4.33
C SER A 58 -3.94 -12.66 -4.30
N ILE A 59 -4.56 -13.19 -5.37
CA ILE A 59 -4.94 -14.61 -5.45
C ILE A 59 -3.74 -15.58 -5.51
N PHE A 60 -2.58 -15.11 -5.95
CA PHE A 60 -1.36 -15.92 -6.03
C PHE A 60 -0.62 -16.00 -4.70
N ARG A 61 -0.94 -15.10 -3.76
CA ARG A 61 -0.42 -15.14 -2.41
C ARG A 61 -1.11 -16.26 -1.62
N ASN A 62 -0.37 -16.90 -0.72
CA ASN A 62 -0.87 -17.97 0.15
C ASN A 62 -1.57 -19.13 -0.59
N SER A 63 -1.22 -19.36 -1.87
CA SER A 63 -1.77 -20.44 -2.71
C SER A 63 -3.31 -20.45 -2.86
N LEU A 64 -3.94 -19.28 -2.73
CA LEU A 64 -5.40 -19.11 -2.85
C LEU A 64 -5.93 -19.43 -4.26
N VAL A 65 -5.05 -19.41 -5.27
CA VAL A 65 -5.37 -19.73 -6.67
C VAL A 65 -6.07 -21.09 -6.85
N SER A 66 -5.77 -22.06 -5.97
CA SER A 66 -6.40 -23.38 -5.96
C SER A 66 -7.91 -23.31 -5.61
N ALA A 67 -8.33 -22.29 -4.86
CA ALA A 67 -9.70 -22.06 -4.43
C ALA A 67 -10.37 -20.86 -5.14
N GLU A 68 -9.71 -20.24 -6.11
CA GLU A 68 -10.15 -19.00 -6.77
C GLU A 68 -11.60 -19.06 -7.25
N SER A 69 -11.98 -20.11 -7.99
CA SER A 69 -13.34 -20.25 -8.50
C SER A 69 -14.37 -20.36 -7.38
N LYS A 70 -14.01 -21.02 -6.27
CA LYS A 70 -14.90 -21.19 -5.11
C LYS A 70 -15.03 -19.88 -4.33
N ILE A 71 -13.94 -19.12 -4.17
CA ILE A 71 -13.95 -17.80 -3.54
C ILE A 71 -14.90 -16.87 -4.31
N ILE A 72 -14.72 -16.79 -5.63
CA ILE A 72 -15.54 -15.96 -6.52
C ILE A 72 -17.01 -16.37 -6.45
N GLN A 73 -17.31 -17.66 -6.63
CA GLN A 73 -18.69 -18.16 -6.59
C GLN A 73 -19.37 -17.90 -5.23
N THR A 74 -18.65 -18.10 -4.13
CA THR A 74 -19.17 -17.86 -2.78
C THR A 74 -19.49 -16.39 -2.55
N ALA A 75 -18.62 -15.49 -3.02
CA ALA A 75 -18.81 -14.05 -2.90
C ALA A 75 -20.03 -13.57 -3.71
N MET A 76 -20.13 -14.00 -4.97
CA MET A 76 -21.24 -13.66 -5.85
C MET A 76 -22.58 -14.21 -5.32
N ALA A 77 -22.58 -15.43 -4.75
CA ALA A 77 -23.78 -16.03 -4.17
C ALA A 77 -24.25 -15.29 -2.90
N ARG A 78 -23.33 -14.68 -2.15
CA ARG A 78 -23.66 -13.93 -0.93
C ARG A 78 -24.32 -12.59 -1.22
N VAL A 79 -23.93 -11.93 -2.31
CA VAL A 79 -24.43 -10.59 -2.67
C VAL A 79 -24.79 -10.51 -4.16
N PRO A 80 -25.76 -11.31 -4.64
CA PRO A 80 -26.01 -11.46 -6.07
C PRO A 80 -26.50 -10.18 -6.75
N HIS A 81 -27.16 -9.28 -6.00
CA HIS A 81 -27.68 -8.03 -6.56
C HIS A 81 -26.57 -7.08 -7.02
N GLU A 82 -25.40 -7.11 -6.36
CA GLU A 82 -24.24 -6.31 -6.74
C GLU A 82 -23.66 -6.72 -8.11
N PHE A 83 -23.87 -7.97 -8.54
CA PHE A 83 -23.29 -8.49 -9.78
C PHE A 83 -24.29 -8.53 -10.95
N LYS A 84 -25.55 -8.10 -10.74
CA LYS A 84 -26.60 -8.15 -11.78
C LYS A 84 -26.28 -7.28 -12.98
N GLU A 85 -25.64 -6.14 -12.77
CA GLU A 85 -25.30 -5.17 -13.82
C GLU A 85 -23.94 -5.44 -14.47
N CYS A 86 -23.16 -6.39 -13.94
CA CYS A 86 -21.88 -6.75 -14.52
C CYS A 86 -22.08 -7.39 -15.90
N SER A 87 -21.53 -6.76 -16.94
CA SER A 87 -21.69 -7.21 -18.32
C SER A 87 -20.65 -8.26 -18.74
N SER A 88 -19.62 -8.47 -17.92
CA SER A 88 -18.52 -9.37 -18.20
C SER A 88 -17.90 -9.99 -16.94
N SER A 89 -17.23 -11.14 -17.09
CA SER A 89 -16.43 -11.75 -16.03
C SER A 89 -15.30 -10.81 -15.56
N PHE A 90 -14.81 -9.91 -16.41
CA PHE A 90 -13.78 -8.94 -16.04
C PHE A 90 -14.33 -7.90 -15.06
N GLU A 91 -15.51 -7.33 -15.35
CA GLU A 91 -16.19 -6.39 -14.45
C GLU A 91 -16.49 -7.03 -13.09
N GLU A 92 -16.92 -8.29 -13.08
CA GLU A 92 -17.12 -9.04 -11.83
C GLU A 92 -15.82 -9.13 -11.01
N LEU A 93 -14.68 -9.46 -11.64
CA LEU A 93 -13.38 -9.54 -10.96
C LEU A 93 -12.95 -8.17 -10.42
N THR A 94 -13.08 -7.12 -11.21
CA THR A 94 -12.80 -5.74 -10.80
C THR A 94 -13.64 -5.35 -9.58
N LYS A 95 -14.94 -5.69 -9.59
CA LYS A 95 -15.85 -5.41 -8.47
C LYS A 95 -15.51 -6.23 -7.23
N LEU A 96 -15.13 -7.50 -7.38
CA LEU A 96 -14.67 -8.34 -6.26
C LEU A 96 -13.39 -7.77 -5.61
N GLN A 97 -12.42 -7.35 -6.42
CA GLN A 97 -11.19 -6.74 -5.91
C GLN A 97 -11.44 -5.39 -5.23
N HIS A 98 -12.37 -4.60 -5.75
CA HIS A 98 -12.79 -3.35 -5.11
C HIS A 98 -13.31 -3.59 -3.68
N TYR A 99 -14.03 -4.69 -3.44
CA TYR A 99 -14.45 -5.12 -2.09
C TYR A 99 -13.39 -5.92 -1.33
N GLY A 100 -12.13 -5.93 -1.79
CA GLY A 100 -11.01 -6.54 -1.09
C GLY A 100 -10.87 -8.05 -1.26
N LEU A 101 -11.59 -8.68 -2.19
CA LEU A 101 -11.40 -10.10 -2.47
C LEU A 101 -10.13 -10.34 -3.28
N PRO A 102 -9.43 -11.47 -3.04
CA PRO A 102 -8.25 -11.81 -3.80
C PRO A 102 -8.63 -12.19 -5.24
N THR A 103 -7.94 -11.59 -6.21
CA THR A 103 -8.16 -11.83 -7.64
C THR A 103 -6.81 -11.95 -8.37
N ARG A 104 -6.87 -12.39 -9.64
CA ARG A 104 -5.73 -12.47 -10.56
C ARG A 104 -5.38 -11.14 -11.23
N LEU A 105 -6.11 -10.09 -10.89
CA LEU A 105 -5.88 -8.74 -11.37
C LEU A 105 -4.80 -8.09 -10.50
N LEU A 106 -3.96 -7.29 -11.12
CA LEU A 106 -2.96 -6.46 -10.46
C LEU A 106 -3.28 -4.99 -10.78
N ASP A 107 -3.40 -4.17 -9.75
CA ASP A 107 -3.66 -2.74 -9.91
C ASP A 107 -2.47 -2.05 -10.59
N VAL A 108 -2.76 -1.28 -11.63
CA VAL A 108 -1.82 -0.33 -12.24
C VAL A 108 -2.55 1.00 -12.47
N THR A 109 -1.81 2.07 -12.70
CA THR A 109 -2.37 3.39 -12.98
C THR A 109 -1.69 4.00 -14.19
N MET A 110 -2.43 4.76 -14.98
CA MET A 110 -1.86 5.58 -16.06
C MET A 110 -1.30 6.91 -15.56
N ASN A 111 -1.50 7.24 -14.28
CA ASN A 111 -1.04 8.48 -13.68
C ASN A 111 0.22 8.23 -12.82
N PRO A 112 1.40 8.75 -13.22
CA PRO A 112 2.63 8.52 -12.48
C PRO A 112 2.59 9.11 -11.06
N LEU A 113 1.82 10.18 -10.81
CA LEU A 113 1.71 10.77 -9.47
C LEU A 113 0.86 9.90 -8.53
N VAL A 114 -0.15 9.21 -9.07
CA VAL A 114 -0.93 8.23 -8.30
C VAL A 114 -0.06 7.04 -7.91
N ALA A 115 0.82 6.58 -8.80
CA ALA A 115 1.81 5.55 -8.46
C ALA A 115 2.79 6.03 -7.39
N LEU A 116 3.29 7.26 -7.49
CA LEU A 116 4.16 7.84 -6.45
C LEU A 116 3.46 7.91 -5.09
N TYR A 117 2.19 8.33 -5.07
CA TYR A 117 1.37 8.30 -3.86
C TYR A 117 1.37 6.90 -3.24
N PHE A 118 1.02 5.86 -3.99
CA PHE A 118 1.02 4.48 -3.48
C PHE A 118 2.39 3.99 -3.04
N ALA A 119 3.48 4.45 -3.66
CA ALA A 119 4.84 4.17 -3.22
C ALA A 119 5.20 4.83 -1.88
N CYS A 120 4.47 5.87 -1.46
CA CYS A 120 4.71 6.59 -0.21
C CYS A 120 3.69 6.30 0.90
N SER A 121 2.47 5.83 0.56
CA SER A 121 1.31 5.76 1.47
C SER A 121 1.38 4.73 2.61
N SER A 122 2.28 3.75 2.57
CA SER A 122 2.48 2.78 3.67
C SER A 122 3.87 2.94 4.27
N SER A 123 3.93 3.51 5.47
CA SER A 123 5.15 3.61 6.27
C SER A 123 5.19 2.43 7.25
N GLU A 124 5.37 1.21 6.75
CA GLU A 124 5.73 0.11 7.65
C GLU A 124 7.15 0.36 8.16
N ILE A 125 7.27 0.49 9.48
CA ILE A 125 8.55 0.66 10.14
C ILE A 125 9.21 -0.71 10.24
N THR A 126 10.30 -0.88 9.51
CA THR A 126 11.14 -2.08 9.59
C THR A 126 12.32 -1.83 10.53
N LYS A 127 12.95 -2.89 11.02
CA LYS A 127 14.16 -2.78 11.86
C LYS A 127 15.40 -3.05 11.01
N ASP A 128 16.36 -2.15 11.03
CA ASP A 128 17.69 -2.39 10.44
C ASP A 128 18.49 -3.44 11.26
N LYS A 129 19.70 -3.75 10.76
CA LYS A 129 20.64 -4.70 11.42
C LYS A 129 21.02 -4.28 12.85
N ASP A 130 20.91 -2.99 13.17
CA ASP A 130 21.17 -2.39 14.49
C ASP A 130 19.87 -2.19 15.30
N SER A 131 18.77 -2.83 14.89
CA SER A 131 17.44 -2.72 15.50
C SER A 131 16.89 -1.29 15.57
N ASN A 132 17.24 -0.44 14.61
CA ASN A 132 16.64 0.87 14.43
C ASN A 132 15.45 0.79 13.49
N ASP A 133 14.40 1.51 13.87
CA ASP A 133 13.27 1.82 13.02
C ASP A 133 13.74 2.58 11.77
N VAL A 134 13.54 1.97 10.61
CA VAL A 134 13.80 2.52 9.28
C VAL A 134 12.54 2.38 8.44
N CYS A 135 12.18 3.46 7.75
CA CYS A 135 11.09 3.43 6.79
C CYS A 135 11.58 2.62 5.58
N CYS A 136 10.84 1.59 5.16
CA CYS A 136 11.16 0.87 3.93
C CYS A 136 11.19 1.85 2.75
N ASP A 137 12.03 1.58 1.76
CA ASP A 137 12.03 2.36 0.51
C ASP A 137 10.77 2.03 -0.29
N GLY A 138 10.21 3.04 -0.96
CA GLY A 138 9.15 2.82 -1.94
C GLY A 138 9.74 2.48 -3.30
N ILE A 139 8.90 1.98 -4.19
CA ILE A 139 9.25 1.73 -5.59
C ILE A 139 8.08 2.07 -6.50
N VAL A 140 8.37 2.71 -7.62
CA VAL A 140 7.43 2.88 -8.73
C VAL A 140 7.93 2.10 -9.92
N TYR A 141 7.17 1.11 -10.35
CA TYR A 141 7.42 0.39 -11.60
C TYR A 141 6.82 1.13 -12.78
N ILE A 142 7.53 1.11 -13.92
CA ILE A 142 7.09 1.69 -15.18
C ILE A 142 6.97 0.58 -16.22
N CYS A 143 5.74 0.27 -16.58
CA CYS A 143 5.41 -0.75 -17.55
C CYS A 143 5.06 -0.12 -18.89
N GLN A 144 5.41 -0.83 -19.97
CA GLN A 144 4.96 -0.53 -21.32
C GLN A 144 4.07 -1.68 -21.79
N GLY A 145 2.96 -1.37 -22.46
CA GLY A 145 2.14 -2.40 -23.05
C GLY A 145 1.02 -1.86 -23.92
N TYR A 146 0.46 -2.74 -24.73
CA TYR A 146 -0.72 -2.43 -25.53
C TYR A 146 -1.98 -2.49 -24.68
N GLU A 147 -2.84 -1.51 -24.91
CA GLU A 147 -4.13 -1.41 -24.26
C GLU A 147 -5.10 -2.45 -24.83
N GLU A 148 -5.66 -3.29 -23.96
CA GLU A 148 -6.77 -4.18 -24.29
C GLU A 148 -8.07 -3.65 -23.67
N HIS A 149 -9.13 -3.64 -24.47
CA HIS A 149 -10.47 -3.34 -23.96
C HIS A 149 -10.99 -4.55 -23.15
N GLU A 150 -11.70 -4.34 -22.05
CA GLU A 150 -12.28 -5.42 -21.22
C GLU A 150 -13.18 -6.42 -21.97
N LYS A 151 -13.73 -6.00 -23.13
CA LYS A 151 -14.55 -6.84 -24.02
C LYS A 151 -13.75 -7.57 -25.08
N SER A 152 -12.42 -7.39 -25.15
CA SER A 152 -11.55 -8.12 -26.05
C SER A 152 -11.59 -9.61 -25.74
N LEU A 153 -11.29 -10.43 -26.75
CA LEU A 153 -11.31 -11.88 -26.60
C LEU A 153 -10.33 -12.33 -25.51
N LYS A 154 -9.12 -11.73 -25.48
CA LYS A 154 -8.10 -12.05 -24.48
C LYS A 154 -8.58 -11.74 -23.06
N ALA A 155 -9.12 -10.54 -22.82
CA ALA A 155 -9.64 -10.14 -21.51
C ALA A 155 -10.78 -11.07 -21.04
N LYS A 156 -11.69 -11.44 -21.94
CA LYS A 156 -12.78 -12.39 -21.66
C LYS A 156 -12.26 -13.77 -21.28
N ILE A 157 -11.29 -14.30 -22.02
CA ILE A 157 -10.70 -15.62 -21.76
C ILE A 157 -10.00 -15.61 -20.40
N LEU A 158 -9.08 -14.67 -20.18
CA LEU A 158 -8.30 -14.60 -18.94
C LEU A 158 -9.17 -14.37 -17.70
N SER A 159 -10.26 -13.62 -17.82
CA SER A 159 -11.23 -13.42 -16.74
C SER A 159 -12.07 -14.66 -16.49
N SER A 160 -12.47 -15.37 -17.55
CA SER A 160 -13.26 -16.60 -17.42
C SER A 160 -12.46 -17.73 -16.76
N LEU A 161 -11.16 -17.81 -17.03
CA LEU A 161 -10.25 -18.75 -16.35
C LEU A 161 -10.28 -18.60 -14.81
N ALA A 162 -10.51 -17.39 -14.29
CA ALA A 162 -10.63 -17.15 -12.85
C ALA A 162 -11.79 -17.95 -12.23
N LYS A 163 -12.93 -17.91 -12.91
CA LYS A 163 -14.19 -18.52 -12.48
C LYS A 163 -14.23 -20.02 -12.70
N MET A 164 -13.35 -20.55 -13.54
CA MET A 164 -13.31 -21.98 -13.87
C MET A 164 -12.65 -22.80 -12.76
N ASN A 165 -13.32 -23.89 -12.40
CA ASN A 165 -12.69 -24.96 -11.66
C ASN A 165 -11.85 -25.81 -12.63
N ILE A 166 -10.54 -25.87 -12.40
CA ILE A 166 -9.56 -26.65 -13.17
C ILE A 166 -9.02 -27.74 -12.27
N THR A 167 -9.44 -28.98 -12.52
CA THR A 167 -9.01 -30.16 -11.78
C THR A 167 -7.81 -30.83 -12.45
N SER A 168 -7.13 -31.74 -11.76
CA SER A 168 -5.91 -32.43 -12.23
C SER A 168 -6.06 -33.22 -13.54
N GLY A 169 -7.29 -33.55 -13.95
CA GLY A 169 -7.58 -34.24 -15.21
C GLY A 169 -7.95 -33.32 -16.38
N THR A 170 -7.99 -31.99 -16.18
CA THR A 170 -8.38 -31.05 -17.22
C THR A 170 -7.28 -30.95 -18.28
N THR A 171 -7.63 -31.11 -19.56
CA THR A 171 -6.69 -30.92 -20.69
C THR A 171 -6.85 -29.55 -21.35
N LEU A 172 -5.90 -29.17 -22.21
CA LEU A 172 -6.00 -27.96 -23.06
C LEU A 172 -7.27 -27.97 -23.90
N ARG A 173 -7.65 -29.12 -24.46
CA ARG A 173 -8.89 -29.30 -25.22
C ARG A 173 -10.11 -28.98 -24.37
N ASN A 174 -10.19 -29.58 -23.17
CA ASN A 174 -11.31 -29.31 -22.25
C ASN A 174 -11.39 -27.83 -21.87
N LEU A 175 -10.24 -27.16 -21.71
CA LEU A 175 -10.19 -25.74 -21.38
C LEU A 175 -10.75 -24.89 -22.54
N LYS A 176 -10.29 -25.12 -23.77
CA LYS A 176 -10.76 -24.42 -24.98
C LYS A 176 -12.26 -24.59 -25.18
N ASP A 177 -12.76 -25.82 -25.06
CA ASP A 177 -14.18 -26.13 -25.25
C ASP A 177 -15.07 -25.41 -24.21
N ARG A 178 -14.62 -25.37 -22.95
CA ARG A 178 -15.36 -24.68 -21.87
C ARG A 178 -15.32 -23.16 -21.96
N LEU A 179 -14.34 -22.59 -22.64
CA LEU A 179 -14.24 -21.15 -22.91
C LEU A 179 -15.09 -20.72 -24.12
N ASP A 180 -15.73 -21.66 -24.82
CA ASP A 180 -16.53 -21.44 -26.04
C ASP A 180 -15.78 -20.64 -27.13
N ILE A 181 -14.49 -20.91 -27.28
CA ILE A 181 -13.64 -20.25 -28.26
C ILE A 181 -13.88 -20.87 -29.63
N LYS A 182 -14.57 -20.12 -30.49
CA LYS A 182 -14.92 -20.54 -31.86
C LYS A 182 -13.76 -20.41 -32.84
N GLU A 183 -12.77 -19.55 -32.56
CA GLU A 183 -11.60 -19.47 -33.42
C GLU A 183 -10.79 -20.78 -33.43
N ASN A 184 -10.25 -21.09 -34.60
CA ASN A 184 -9.36 -22.22 -34.79
C ASN A 184 -7.94 -21.83 -34.39
N TYR A 185 -7.63 -21.93 -33.10
CA TYR A 185 -6.28 -21.72 -32.59
C TYR A 185 -5.39 -22.94 -32.85
N ALA A 186 -4.12 -22.70 -33.20
CA ALA A 186 -3.07 -23.69 -32.97
C ALA A 186 -2.88 -23.88 -31.44
N PRO A 187 -2.53 -25.08 -30.97
CA PRO A 187 -2.41 -25.34 -29.54
C PRO A 187 -1.38 -24.43 -28.85
N GLU A 188 -0.27 -24.11 -29.53
CA GLU A 188 0.77 -23.20 -29.03
C GLU A 188 0.24 -21.78 -28.85
N SER A 189 -0.47 -21.24 -29.85
CA SER A 189 -1.07 -19.91 -29.74
C SER A 189 -2.13 -19.82 -28.64
N PHE A 190 -2.84 -20.92 -28.37
CA PHE A 190 -3.78 -20.99 -27.26
C PHE A 190 -3.06 -21.05 -25.91
N ILE A 191 -1.93 -21.78 -25.82
CA ILE A 191 -1.07 -21.79 -24.64
C ILE A 191 -0.56 -20.38 -24.34
N ASP A 192 -0.01 -19.69 -25.35
CA ASP A 192 0.47 -18.33 -25.22
C ASP A 192 -0.63 -17.42 -24.64
N LEU A 193 -1.83 -17.49 -25.22
CA LEU A 193 -2.98 -16.71 -24.78
C LEU A 193 -3.38 -16.92 -23.31
N ILE A 194 -3.40 -18.17 -22.83
CA ILE A 194 -3.79 -18.49 -21.45
C ILE A 194 -2.63 -18.36 -20.45
N GLN A 195 -1.41 -18.19 -20.94
CA GLN A 195 -0.24 -17.87 -20.13
C GLN A 195 0.12 -16.38 -20.19
N ASP A 196 -0.49 -15.59 -21.07
CA ASP A 196 -0.20 -14.17 -21.24
C ASP A 196 -0.60 -13.32 -20.02
N SER A 197 -0.05 -12.10 -19.97
CA SER A 197 -0.49 -11.03 -19.08
C SER A 197 -0.76 -9.76 -19.89
N ILE A 198 -1.97 -9.22 -19.80
CA ILE A 198 -2.40 -8.07 -20.62
C ILE A 198 -2.90 -6.91 -19.77
N PHE A 199 -2.64 -5.68 -20.23
CA PHE A 199 -3.20 -4.48 -19.64
C PHE A 199 -4.63 -4.28 -20.14
N VAL A 200 -5.59 -4.28 -19.22
CA VAL A 200 -7.01 -4.15 -19.54
C VAL A 200 -7.54 -2.85 -18.98
N MET A 201 -8.16 -2.06 -19.85
CA MET A 201 -8.90 -0.89 -19.44
C MET A 201 -10.31 -1.28 -19.01
N PRO A 202 -10.68 -0.99 -17.76
CA PRO A 202 -12.02 -1.24 -17.27
C PRO A 202 -13.00 -0.22 -17.85
N SER A 203 -14.26 -0.62 -17.99
CA SER A 203 -15.35 0.35 -18.08
C SER A 203 -15.35 1.20 -16.81
N TYR A 204 -15.19 2.52 -16.94
CA TYR A 204 -15.09 3.49 -15.84
C TYR A 204 -16.43 3.69 -15.09
N SER A 205 -17.06 2.61 -14.65
CA SER A 205 -18.27 2.63 -13.81
C SER A 205 -17.95 2.94 -12.35
N ASN A 206 -16.71 2.69 -11.92
CA ASN A 206 -16.26 2.91 -10.55
C ASN A 206 -15.53 4.26 -10.40
N THR A 207 -16.06 5.15 -9.56
CA THR A 207 -15.49 6.48 -9.31
C THR A 207 -14.08 6.44 -8.73
N ARG A 208 -13.74 5.44 -7.90
CA ARG A 208 -12.40 5.27 -7.35
C ARG A 208 -11.38 5.00 -8.46
N LEU A 209 -11.74 4.11 -9.37
CA LEU A 209 -10.93 3.73 -10.51
C LEU A 209 -10.69 4.92 -11.45
N ILE A 210 -11.73 5.74 -11.69
CA ILE A 210 -11.61 7.00 -12.45
C ILE A 210 -10.60 7.94 -11.78
N ARG A 211 -10.77 8.21 -10.48
CA ARG A 211 -9.93 9.14 -9.72
C ARG A 211 -8.47 8.73 -9.68
N GLN A 212 -8.20 7.43 -9.69
CA GLN A 212 -6.85 6.86 -9.67
C GLN A 212 -6.27 6.70 -11.08
N SER A 213 -7.02 7.02 -12.15
CA SER A 213 -6.67 6.66 -13.53
C SER A 213 -6.26 5.19 -13.63
N GLY A 214 -7.01 4.34 -12.93
CA GLY A 214 -6.65 2.95 -12.68
C GLY A 214 -6.97 2.05 -13.86
N ALA A 215 -6.09 1.08 -14.07
CA ALA A 215 -6.21 -0.01 -15.02
C ALA A 215 -5.75 -1.30 -14.34
N PHE A 216 -5.89 -2.43 -15.02
CA PHE A 216 -5.51 -3.71 -14.46
C PHE A 216 -4.58 -4.47 -15.38
N LEU A 217 -3.58 -5.12 -14.81
CA LEU A 217 -2.89 -6.22 -15.48
C LEU A 217 -3.60 -7.52 -15.06
N ILE A 218 -4.15 -8.26 -16.03
CA ILE A 218 -4.71 -9.59 -15.79
C ILE A 218 -3.74 -10.64 -16.30
N THR A 219 -3.51 -11.69 -15.51
CA THR A 219 -2.57 -12.76 -15.85
C THR A 219 -3.24 -14.12 -15.84
N GLY A 220 -2.92 -14.94 -16.85
CA GLY A 220 -3.51 -16.27 -17.01
C GLY A 220 -2.90 -17.32 -16.09
N ALA A 221 -1.57 -17.32 -15.98
CA ALA A 221 -0.76 -18.18 -15.09
C ALA A 221 -1.21 -19.66 -15.06
N ILE A 222 -1.48 -20.24 -16.23
CA ILE A 222 -1.83 -21.66 -16.37
C ILE A 222 -0.55 -22.48 -16.59
N LYS A 223 -0.31 -23.47 -15.73
CA LYS A 223 0.76 -24.45 -15.93
C LYS A 223 0.31 -25.54 -16.89
N ILE A 224 1.16 -25.85 -17.87
CA ILE A 224 0.96 -26.90 -18.87
C ILE A 224 1.93 -28.05 -18.59
N ILE A 225 1.43 -29.28 -18.63
CA ILE A 225 2.23 -30.51 -18.67
C ILE A 225 2.02 -31.11 -20.05
N ILE A 226 3.03 -30.97 -20.90
CA ILE A 226 2.95 -31.29 -22.33
C ILE A 226 2.75 -32.79 -22.53
N ASP A 227 1.81 -33.13 -23.43
CA ASP A 227 1.73 -34.45 -24.06
C ASP A 227 2.43 -34.38 -25.42
N GLU A 228 3.50 -35.15 -25.59
CA GLU A 228 4.35 -35.13 -26.79
C GLU A 228 3.65 -35.67 -28.05
N ASN A 229 2.56 -36.44 -27.90
CA ASN A 229 1.84 -37.03 -29.03
C ASN A 229 0.71 -36.12 -29.53
N ASP A 230 0.00 -35.45 -28.62
CA ASP A 230 -1.05 -34.47 -28.96
C ASP A 230 -1.06 -33.36 -27.92
N ILE A 231 -0.57 -32.18 -28.32
CA ILE A 231 -0.49 -31.00 -27.45
C ILE A 231 -1.88 -30.66 -26.86
N TRP A 232 -2.99 -30.90 -27.55
CA TRP A 232 -4.33 -30.64 -27.01
C TRP A 232 -4.69 -31.53 -25.80
N ASN A 233 -4.03 -32.68 -25.65
CA ASN A 233 -4.21 -33.57 -24.50
C ASN A 233 -3.27 -33.22 -23.33
N SER A 234 -2.41 -32.21 -23.48
CA SER A 234 -1.59 -31.68 -22.39
C SER A 234 -2.45 -31.30 -21.20
N LYS A 235 -2.01 -31.67 -20.00
CA LYS A 235 -2.74 -31.40 -18.75
C LYS A 235 -2.51 -29.95 -18.34
N VAL A 236 -3.56 -29.33 -17.80
CA VAL A 236 -3.52 -27.94 -17.35
C VAL A 236 -3.86 -27.81 -15.87
N SER A 237 -3.21 -26.87 -15.20
CA SER A 237 -3.50 -26.54 -13.80
C SER A 237 -3.28 -25.06 -13.55
N LYS A 238 -4.04 -24.47 -12.62
CA LYS A 238 -3.76 -23.10 -12.16
C LYS A 238 -2.42 -23.08 -11.43
N SER A 239 -1.65 -22.01 -11.62
CA SER A 239 -0.35 -21.85 -10.99
C SER A 239 -0.16 -20.45 -10.44
N ILE A 240 0.92 -20.27 -9.69
CA ILE A 240 1.34 -19.00 -9.10
C ILE A 240 2.40 -18.43 -10.05
N ARG A 241 2.27 -17.15 -10.40
CA ARG A 241 3.28 -16.43 -11.18
C ARG A 241 3.72 -15.18 -10.43
N ASN A 242 5.03 -14.99 -10.34
CA ASN A 242 5.61 -13.71 -9.96
C ASN A 242 5.86 -12.90 -11.25
N LEU A 243 5.41 -11.66 -11.27
CA LEU A 243 5.47 -10.79 -12.44
C LEU A 243 6.70 -9.86 -12.43
N ASN A 244 7.67 -10.10 -11.54
CA ASN A 244 8.93 -9.34 -11.49
C ASN A 244 9.61 -9.29 -12.87
N ASP A 245 9.74 -10.42 -13.56
CA ASP A 245 10.43 -10.46 -14.86
C ASP A 245 9.72 -9.63 -15.95
N GLU A 246 8.40 -9.40 -15.81
CA GLU A 246 7.63 -8.58 -16.74
C GLU A 246 7.63 -7.09 -16.37
N ILE A 247 7.58 -6.76 -15.08
CA ILE A 247 7.31 -5.41 -14.57
C ILE A 247 8.55 -4.69 -14.01
N ASP A 248 9.52 -5.42 -13.45
CA ASP A 248 10.67 -4.86 -12.70
C ASP A 248 11.76 -4.24 -13.60
N LYS A 249 11.60 -4.32 -14.93
CA LYS A 249 12.61 -3.87 -15.89
C LYS A 249 12.93 -2.38 -15.78
N ASN A 250 11.90 -1.57 -15.55
CA ASN A 250 12.05 -0.13 -15.37
C ASN A 250 11.37 0.27 -14.07
N HIS A 251 12.14 0.82 -13.15
CA HIS A 251 11.61 1.25 -11.86
C HIS A 251 12.35 2.46 -11.34
N ILE A 252 11.70 3.16 -10.43
CA ILE A 252 12.23 4.31 -9.70
C ILE A 252 12.14 3.98 -8.21
N LEU A 253 13.27 4.03 -7.50
CA LEU A 253 13.29 3.86 -6.06
C LEU A 253 13.00 5.18 -5.35
N ILE A 254 12.15 5.12 -4.34
CA ILE A 254 11.75 6.27 -3.51
C ILE A 254 12.37 6.08 -2.14
N SER A 255 13.14 7.08 -1.70
CA SER A 255 13.77 7.05 -0.38
C SER A 255 12.70 6.95 0.72
N GLY A 256 12.83 5.95 1.59
CA GLY A 256 11.91 5.76 2.72
C GLY A 256 11.81 6.98 3.63
N ASP A 257 12.91 7.73 3.81
CA ASP A 257 12.97 8.94 4.63
C ASP A 257 12.22 10.13 4.01
N ALA A 258 12.04 10.13 2.69
CA ALA A 258 11.42 11.22 1.93
C ALA A 258 9.91 11.03 1.70
N LYS A 259 9.34 9.86 2.00
CA LYS A 259 7.93 9.55 1.72
C LYS A 259 6.96 10.59 2.30
N TYR A 260 7.20 11.06 3.52
CA TYR A 260 6.33 12.06 4.15
C TYR A 260 6.39 13.43 3.47
N SER A 261 7.57 13.90 3.05
CA SER A 261 7.68 15.17 2.32
C SER A 261 7.06 15.06 0.94
N ILE A 262 7.29 13.93 0.24
CA ILE A 262 6.66 13.66 -1.06
C ILE A 262 5.13 13.62 -0.94
N LEU A 263 4.58 13.00 0.11
CA LEU A 263 3.13 13.01 0.35
C LEU A 263 2.57 14.42 0.59
N ASP A 264 3.31 15.30 1.24
CA ASP A 264 2.92 16.70 1.45
C ASP A 264 2.98 17.50 0.12
N GLU A 265 4.02 17.29 -0.69
CA GLU A 265 4.13 17.86 -2.04
C GLU A 265 3.02 17.36 -2.97
N LEU A 266 2.65 16.08 -2.89
CA LEU A 266 1.53 15.49 -3.61
C LEU A 266 0.18 16.06 -3.15
N ASP A 267 0.00 16.26 -1.84
CA ASP A 267 -1.19 16.91 -1.27
C ASP A 267 -1.36 18.33 -1.83
N PHE A 268 -0.27 19.08 -1.97
CA PHE A 268 -0.27 20.42 -2.57
C PHE A 268 -0.75 20.44 -4.02
N VAL A 269 -0.43 19.42 -4.81
CA VAL A 269 -0.94 19.25 -6.19
C VAL A 269 -2.24 18.42 -6.26
N ASN A 270 -2.94 18.27 -5.13
CA ASN A 270 -4.24 17.64 -5.01
C ASN A 270 -4.26 16.12 -5.30
N ILE A 271 -3.13 15.44 -5.09
CA ILE A 271 -3.01 13.98 -5.11
C ILE A 271 -2.91 13.48 -3.67
N ASN A 272 -4.04 13.13 -3.08
CA ASN A 272 -4.12 12.69 -1.69
C ASN A 272 -5.25 11.67 -1.48
N GLU A 273 -5.37 11.17 -0.26
CA GLU A 273 -6.37 10.14 0.07
C GLU A 273 -7.80 10.58 -0.28
N SER A 274 -8.17 11.83 0.00
CA SER A 274 -9.54 12.31 -0.29
C SER A 274 -9.83 12.44 -1.79
N THR A 275 -8.83 12.74 -2.62
CA THR A 275 -9.05 12.86 -4.06
C THR A 275 -9.04 11.49 -4.72
N LEU A 276 -8.21 10.56 -4.25
CA LEU A 276 -8.06 9.22 -4.82
C LEU A 276 -9.15 8.24 -4.38
N PHE A 277 -9.72 8.40 -3.19
CA PHE A 277 -10.71 7.49 -2.62
C PHE A 277 -12.05 8.20 -2.34
N PRO A 278 -13.07 8.01 -3.20
CA PRO A 278 -14.38 8.64 -3.02
C PRO A 278 -15.18 8.07 -1.84
N GLU A 279 -14.81 6.90 -1.33
CA GLU A 279 -15.53 6.23 -0.25
C GLU A 279 -15.51 7.08 1.04
N LEU A 280 -16.64 7.09 1.74
CA LEU A 280 -16.86 7.96 2.89
C LEU A 280 -15.79 7.77 3.98
N GLU A 281 -15.36 6.54 4.22
CA GLU A 281 -14.34 6.19 5.22
C GLU A 281 -13.02 6.92 4.97
N HIS A 282 -12.60 7.03 3.71
CA HIS A 282 -11.38 7.74 3.31
C HIS A 282 -11.56 9.26 3.37
N GLN A 283 -12.74 9.77 2.98
CA GLN A 283 -13.08 11.18 3.15
C GLN A 283 -13.02 11.61 4.62
N MET A 284 -13.59 10.80 5.51
CA MET A 284 -13.62 11.05 6.95
C MET A 284 -12.22 10.96 7.57
N SER A 285 -11.41 9.98 7.15
CA SER A 285 -10.01 9.83 7.60
C SER A 285 -9.16 11.05 7.20
N HIS A 286 -9.34 11.55 5.98
CA HIS A 286 -8.68 12.77 5.52
C HIS A 286 -9.11 14.02 6.31
N ILE A 287 -10.41 14.19 6.56
CA ILE A 287 -10.93 15.30 7.38
C ILE A 287 -10.37 15.24 8.80
N LYS A 288 -10.27 14.05 9.42
CA LYS A 288 -9.63 13.90 10.73
C LYS A 288 -8.18 14.38 10.70
N ARG A 289 -7.40 13.99 9.68
CA ARG A 289 -6.00 14.40 9.48
C ARG A 289 -5.85 15.91 9.29
N VAL A 290 -6.64 16.52 8.42
CA VAL A 290 -6.60 17.97 8.15
C VAL A 290 -7.15 18.77 9.33
N GLY A 291 -8.27 18.35 9.90
CA GLY A 291 -8.90 19.00 11.04
C GLY A 291 -8.03 19.05 12.29
N SER A 292 -7.13 18.08 12.45
CA SER A 292 -6.10 18.12 13.49
C SER A 292 -5.17 19.35 13.36
N LYS A 293 -4.99 19.89 12.15
CA LYS A 293 -4.22 21.13 11.91
C LYS A 293 -5.03 22.41 12.24
N TRP A 294 -6.35 22.32 12.44
CA TRP A 294 -7.21 23.46 12.79
C TRP A 294 -7.28 23.74 14.30
N VAL A 295 -6.69 22.88 15.13
CA VAL A 295 -6.63 23.10 16.57
C VAL A 295 -5.76 24.32 16.85
N THR A 296 -6.39 25.44 17.24
CA THR A 296 -5.71 26.71 17.54
C THR A 296 -5.45 26.91 19.02
N SER A 297 -6.08 26.13 19.89
CA SER A 297 -5.90 26.13 21.35
C SER A 297 -6.37 24.81 21.95
N ASP A 298 -5.76 24.39 23.07
CA ASP A 298 -6.24 23.24 23.84
C ASP A 298 -7.67 23.50 24.35
N SER A 299 -8.54 22.51 24.21
CA SER A 299 -9.90 22.56 24.76
C SER A 299 -9.84 22.23 26.25
N ASP A 300 -10.48 23.04 27.10
CA ASP A 300 -10.63 22.68 28.51
C ASP A 300 -11.42 21.38 28.67
N PHE A 301 -11.07 20.60 29.70
CA PHE A 301 -11.86 19.43 30.07
C PHE A 301 -13.28 19.85 30.44
N PHE A 302 -14.26 19.05 30.01
CA PHE A 302 -15.64 19.27 30.40
C PHE A 302 -15.78 19.20 31.93
N VAL A 303 -16.16 20.32 32.54
CA VAL A 303 -16.58 20.39 33.94
C VAL A 303 -18.10 20.48 33.97
N LYS A 304 -18.75 19.45 34.51
CA LYS A 304 -20.20 19.45 34.73
C LYS A 304 -20.56 20.57 35.72
N TYR A 305 -21.42 21.50 35.33
CA TYR A 305 -21.97 22.49 36.24
C TYR A 305 -22.90 21.82 37.26
N GLU A 306 -22.56 21.90 38.55
CA GLU A 306 -23.41 21.44 39.64
C GLU A 306 -23.98 22.64 40.40
N HIS A 307 -25.30 22.74 40.43
CA HIS A 307 -26.01 23.79 41.16
C HIS A 307 -25.84 23.54 42.67
N GLN A 308 -25.06 24.37 43.35
CA GLN A 308 -24.75 24.21 44.77
C GLN A 308 -26.03 24.20 45.63
N SER A 309 -26.30 23.04 46.25
CA SER A 309 -27.05 22.96 47.50
C SER A 309 -26.07 22.49 48.56
N LYS A 310 -25.60 23.44 49.39
CA LYS A 310 -24.86 23.27 50.65
C LYS A 310 -23.75 22.20 50.71
N VAL A 311 -22.53 22.72 50.80
CA VAL A 311 -21.29 22.16 51.34
C VAL A 311 -21.52 20.94 52.25
N ASP A 312 -21.12 19.77 51.77
CA ASP A 312 -20.57 18.70 52.60
C ASP A 312 -19.38 18.06 51.85
N ASP A 313 -18.22 18.24 52.45
CA ASP A 313 -16.95 17.51 52.34
C ASP A 313 -16.70 16.62 51.10
N ILE A 314 -16.19 17.23 50.01
CA ILE A 314 -15.58 16.50 48.89
C ILE A 314 -14.11 16.24 49.22
N SER A 315 -13.87 15.40 50.24
CA SER A 315 -12.55 14.84 50.53
C SER A 315 -12.58 13.32 50.34
N LYS A 316 -12.76 12.88 49.09
CA LYS A 316 -12.34 11.57 48.52
C LYS A 316 -12.87 11.38 47.10
N VAL A 317 -12.31 12.12 46.15
CA VAL A 317 -12.20 11.62 44.79
C VAL A 317 -10.71 11.66 44.48
N ASN A 318 -10.08 10.49 44.39
CA ASN A 318 -8.70 10.37 43.94
C ASN A 318 -8.64 10.92 42.50
N PRO A 319 -7.96 12.05 42.22
CA PRO A 319 -7.71 12.42 40.84
C PRO A 319 -6.75 11.37 40.27
N LYS A 320 -7.10 10.77 39.13
CA LYS A 320 -6.10 10.08 38.30
C LYS A 320 -4.99 11.09 38.04
N LYS A 321 -3.73 10.72 38.27
CA LYS A 321 -2.57 11.61 38.14
C LYS A 321 -2.57 12.26 36.75
N GLU A 322 -2.93 13.54 36.69
CA GLU A 322 -2.70 14.36 35.52
C GLU A 322 -1.21 14.69 35.41
N VAL A 323 -0.66 14.57 34.20
CA VAL A 323 0.72 14.96 33.91
C VAL A 323 0.74 16.48 33.77
N SER A 324 1.21 17.19 34.80
CA SER A 324 1.33 18.64 34.75
C SER A 324 2.50 19.09 33.86
N GLU A 325 2.42 20.30 33.32
CA GLU A 325 3.48 20.89 32.50
C GLU A 325 4.82 20.99 33.27
N GLU A 326 4.76 21.22 34.58
CA GLU A 326 5.91 21.21 35.50
C GLU A 326 6.57 19.83 35.60
N MET A 327 5.77 18.77 35.52
CA MET A 327 6.23 17.39 35.55
C MET A 327 7.00 17.03 34.27
N ILE A 328 6.48 17.41 33.10
CA ILE A 328 7.16 17.25 31.81
C ILE A 328 8.48 18.01 31.84
N GLN A 329 8.47 19.25 32.32
CA GLN A 329 9.68 20.08 32.41
C GLN A 329 10.76 19.43 33.30
N THR A 330 10.36 18.78 34.39
CA THR A 330 11.26 18.06 35.29
C THR A 330 11.88 16.83 34.62
N ILE A 331 11.07 16.03 33.91
CA ILE A 331 11.54 14.84 33.17
C ILE A 331 12.51 15.24 32.05
N LEU A 332 12.22 16.32 31.32
CA LEU A 332 13.09 16.83 30.27
C LEU A 332 14.40 17.40 30.83
N ASN A 333 14.35 18.05 31.99
CA ASN A 333 15.54 18.57 32.64
C ASN A 333 16.47 17.49 33.16
N LYS A 334 15.90 16.35 33.58
CA LYS A 334 16.63 15.17 34.06
C LYS A 334 17.27 14.37 32.94
N ASN A 335 16.57 14.17 31.82
CA ASN A 335 16.99 13.22 30.77
C ASN A 335 17.70 13.88 29.58
N ILE A 336 17.50 15.18 29.33
CA ILE A 336 18.01 15.86 28.14
C ILE A 336 19.11 16.87 28.54
N VAL A 337 20.33 16.61 28.10
CA VAL A 337 21.49 17.50 28.33
C VAL A 337 21.49 18.68 27.36
N VAL A 338 21.02 18.48 26.12
CA VAL A 338 20.99 19.51 25.07
C VAL A 338 19.84 20.49 25.32
N LYS A 339 20.16 21.67 25.89
CA LYS A 339 19.17 22.69 26.26
C LYS A 339 18.30 23.19 25.09
N LYS A 340 18.87 23.26 23.87
CA LYS A 340 18.18 23.74 22.67
C LYS A 340 17.02 22.85 22.24
N ALA A 341 17.07 21.55 22.54
CA ALA A 341 16.05 20.58 22.13
C ALA A 341 14.82 20.54 23.06
N LYS A 342 14.94 21.06 24.29
CA LYS A 342 13.92 20.91 25.34
C LYS A 342 12.58 21.58 25.03
N PRO A 343 12.51 22.81 24.48
CA PRO A 343 11.23 23.46 24.20
C PRO A 343 10.43 22.74 23.12
N GLU A 344 11.09 22.32 22.05
CA GLU A 344 10.43 21.61 20.93
C GLU A 344 9.98 20.21 21.34
N ILE A 345 10.77 19.51 22.16
CA ILE A 345 10.37 18.20 22.72
C ILE A 345 9.20 18.34 23.70
N LYS A 346 9.16 19.42 24.50
CA LYS A 346 8.03 19.73 25.37
C LYS A 346 6.73 19.89 24.57
N ASN A 347 6.78 20.65 23.48
CA ASN A 347 5.61 20.82 22.60
C ASN A 347 5.18 19.50 21.96
N ILE A 348 6.13 18.67 21.49
CA ILE A 348 5.85 17.32 20.97
C ILE A 348 5.09 16.46 22.00
N ILE A 349 5.49 16.54 23.27
CA ILE A 349 4.88 15.76 24.36
C ILE A 349 3.48 16.30 24.67
N LEU A 350 3.32 17.61 24.75
CA LEU A 350 2.02 18.25 25.00
C LEU A 350 1.04 17.92 23.87
N ASP A 351 1.41 18.13 22.60
CA ASP A 351 0.58 17.84 21.42
C ASP A 351 0.02 16.41 21.40
N ILE A 352 0.79 15.44 21.88
CA ILE A 352 0.41 14.02 21.87
C ILE A 352 -0.38 13.64 23.12
N ILE A 353 -0.11 14.27 24.27
CA ILE A 353 -0.82 13.99 25.54
C ILE A 353 -2.20 14.65 25.58
N THR A 354 -2.41 15.79 24.90
CA THR A 354 -3.71 16.49 24.86
C THR A 354 -4.81 15.65 24.19
N PHE A 355 -4.47 14.73 23.27
CA PHE A 355 -5.45 13.85 22.60
C PHE A 355 -5.02 12.38 22.65
N PRO A 356 -5.17 11.69 23.80
CA PRO A 356 -4.91 10.27 23.87
C PRO A 356 -6.04 9.51 23.15
N ASP A 357 -5.76 8.92 22.00
CA ASP A 357 -6.57 7.82 21.47
C ASP A 357 -6.45 6.66 22.47
N TRP A 358 -7.48 6.45 23.30
CA TRP A 358 -7.44 5.54 24.46
C TRP A 358 -7.18 4.07 24.09
N ASP A 359 -7.29 3.72 22.81
CA ASP A 359 -7.19 2.33 22.34
C ASP A 359 -5.78 1.85 21.98
N THR A 360 -4.75 2.70 21.92
CA THR A 360 -3.39 2.21 21.56
C THR A 360 -2.25 2.88 22.34
N LYS A 361 -2.10 2.51 23.63
CA LYS A 361 -0.95 2.89 24.47
C LYS A 361 0.41 2.62 23.82
N GLU A 362 0.51 1.54 23.06
CA GLU A 362 1.73 1.14 22.36
C GLU A 362 2.03 2.02 21.14
N ASN A 363 0.98 2.49 20.46
CA ASN A 363 1.10 3.38 19.30
C ASN A 363 1.51 4.80 19.74
N ILE A 364 0.91 5.33 20.81
CA ILE A 364 1.28 6.64 21.39
C ILE A 364 2.73 6.63 21.86
N ARG A 365 3.16 5.54 22.51
CA ARG A 365 4.56 5.33 22.92
C ARG A 365 5.50 5.39 21.72
N ASN A 366 5.18 4.66 20.65
CA ASN A 366 6.01 4.61 19.44
C ASN A 366 6.10 5.98 18.76
N ILE A 367 4.97 6.69 18.65
CA ILE A 367 4.92 8.05 18.08
C ILE A 367 5.75 9.03 18.90
N LEU A 368 5.64 9.02 20.24
CA LEU A 368 6.43 9.87 21.13
C LEU A 368 7.92 9.57 21.01
N VAL A 369 8.33 8.31 21.09
CA VAL A 369 9.75 7.92 20.97
C VAL A 369 10.31 8.38 19.63
N MET A 370 9.55 8.20 18.54
CA MET A 370 9.98 8.61 17.19
C MET A 370 10.17 10.12 17.07
N LYS A 371 9.16 10.93 17.46
CA LYS A 371 9.24 12.40 17.34
C LYS A 371 10.33 12.99 18.23
N ILE A 372 10.47 12.51 19.47
CA ILE A 372 11.52 12.96 20.41
C ILE A 372 12.90 12.57 19.90
N LYS A 373 13.08 11.35 19.37
CA LYS A 373 14.34 10.90 18.77
C LYS A 373 14.74 11.76 17.58
N ARG A 374 13.80 12.08 16.68
CA ARG A 374 14.04 12.95 15.51
C ARG A 374 14.56 14.32 15.95
N GLN A 375 13.93 14.89 16.98
CA GLN A 375 14.29 16.20 17.52
C GLN A 375 15.63 16.21 18.26
N LEU A 376 15.97 15.12 18.94
CA LEU A 376 17.27 14.96 19.58
C LEU A 376 18.40 14.80 18.55
N LYS A 377 18.16 14.09 17.44
CA LYS A 377 19.13 13.95 16.33
C LYS A 377 19.40 15.28 15.64
N SER A 378 18.37 16.05 15.29
CA SER A 378 18.52 17.38 14.68
C SER A 378 19.26 18.37 15.57
N SER A 379 19.21 18.15 16.89
CA SER A 379 19.90 18.96 17.89
C SER A 379 21.31 18.46 18.26
N GLY A 380 21.85 17.46 17.54
CA GLY A 380 23.23 16.97 17.73
C GLY A 380 23.41 15.96 18.87
N CYS A 381 22.34 15.30 19.35
CA CYS A 381 22.45 14.29 20.42
C CYS A 381 22.89 12.92 19.85
N THR A 382 24.06 12.43 20.28
CA THR A 382 24.64 11.14 19.85
C THR A 382 23.90 9.91 20.37
N ASN A 383 23.14 10.03 21.46
CA ASN A 383 22.40 8.91 22.09
C ASN A 383 20.87 9.14 22.09
N ALA A 384 20.34 9.75 21.03
CA ALA A 384 18.95 10.19 20.90
C ALA A 384 17.91 9.07 21.17
N LYS A 385 18.20 7.82 20.78
CA LYS A 385 17.28 6.67 20.96
C LYS A 385 17.08 6.31 22.43
N ASN A 386 18.17 6.21 23.20
CA ASN A 386 18.11 5.83 24.61
C ASN A 386 17.48 6.96 25.45
N VAL A 387 17.79 8.21 25.12
CA VAL A 387 17.21 9.38 25.78
C VAL A 387 15.70 9.49 25.49
N ALA A 388 15.27 9.31 24.23
CA ALA A 388 13.85 9.32 23.88
C ALA A 388 13.08 8.20 24.61
N ASN A 389 13.62 6.98 24.65
CA ASN A 389 13.01 5.88 25.38
C ASN A 389 12.95 6.14 26.90
N ALA A 390 13.99 6.72 27.50
CA ALA A 390 14.00 7.07 28.92
C ALA A 390 12.91 8.10 29.26
N VAL A 391 12.80 9.17 28.46
CA VAL A 391 11.78 10.22 28.62
C VAL A 391 10.38 9.63 28.50
N VAL A 392 10.11 8.82 27.48
CA VAL A 392 8.77 8.25 27.25
C VAL A 392 8.40 7.19 28.29
N ASN A 393 9.36 6.36 28.72
CA ASN A 393 9.14 5.41 29.80
C ASN A 393 8.81 6.11 31.12
N GLU A 394 9.53 7.19 31.44
CA GLU A 394 9.29 7.96 32.67
C GLU A 394 7.94 8.70 32.61
N LEU A 395 7.52 9.20 31.44
CA LEU A 395 6.18 9.78 31.23
C LEU A 395 5.07 8.73 31.42
N ILE A 396 5.18 7.57 30.76
CA ILE A 396 4.16 6.51 30.82
C ILE A 396 4.03 5.93 32.23
N ASN A 397 5.15 5.70 32.93
CA ASN A 397 5.16 5.19 34.31
C ASN A 397 4.55 6.16 35.32
N LYS A 398 4.45 7.44 34.98
CA LYS A 398 3.88 8.49 35.85
C LYS A 398 2.39 8.70 35.61
N ILE A 399 1.86 8.23 34.48
CA ILE A 399 0.44 8.20 34.12
C ILE A 399 -0.27 6.98 34.77
N GLN A 400 0.49 5.97 35.21
CA GLN A 400 0.02 4.85 36.05
C GLN A 400 -0.14 5.25 37.53
#